data_AF-A0A0A9VRK0-F1
#
_entry.id   AF-A0A0A9VRK0-F1
#
_cell.length_a   1.000
_cell.length_b   1.000
_cell.length_c   1.000
_cell.angle_alpha   90.00
_cell.angle_beta   90.00
_cell.angle_gamma   90.00
#
_symmetry.space_group_name_H-M   'P 1'
#
loop_
_entity.id
_entity.type
_entity.pdbx_description
1 polymer ?
#
loop_
_entity_poly.entity_id
_entity_poly.type
_entity_poly.pdbx_seq_one_letter_code
_entity_poly.pdbx_strand_id
1 'polypeptide(L)'
;NTSPHGGRVDGPVTSSARPRPDIPPPDVVKTRPDHINTKKGVSGQKVALQANYFNLNTRPDWSLYQYRVDFTPDEDRTAVKKRLLRSHEKVLGSGYIFDGTVLFVVTRLHPEPMELHTKNESGDENIRITIKPAGDLVMGDHNYLQLFNIVMRKCLDGL
;
A
#
# COMPACT_ATOMS: atom_id res chain seq x y z
N ASN A 1 -0.60 25.68 -60.74
CA ASN A 1 -0.80 26.03 -59.32
C ASN A 1 -1.68 24.96 -58.68
N THR A 2 -1.03 24.10 -57.89
CA THR A 2 -1.55 23.39 -56.68
C THR A 2 -2.82 22.51 -56.77
N SER A 3 -2.60 21.19 -56.85
CA SER A 3 -3.27 20.18 -56.00
C SER A 3 -2.63 20.19 -54.58
N PRO A 4 -2.99 19.30 -53.63
CA PRO A 4 -4.30 18.91 -53.06
C PRO A 4 -4.28 18.94 -51.49
N HIS A 5 -5.42 18.99 -50.77
CA HIS A 5 -5.53 18.60 -49.34
C HIS A 5 -7.01 18.26 -49.04
N GLY A 6 -7.45 17.15 -48.44
CA GLY A 6 -6.76 16.13 -47.67
C GLY A 6 -7.18 16.12 -46.19
N GLY A 7 -8.38 15.60 -45.89
CA GLY A 7 -8.70 14.87 -44.65
C GLY A 7 -9.09 15.65 -43.36
N ARG A 8 -10.16 15.20 -42.71
CA ARG A 8 -10.14 14.91 -41.26
C ARG A 8 -11.21 13.87 -40.89
N VAL A 9 -10.72 12.76 -40.38
CA VAL A 9 -11.46 11.62 -39.83
C VAL A 9 -11.41 11.80 -38.32
N ASP A 10 -12.56 11.83 -37.64
CA ASP A 10 -12.64 11.89 -36.19
C ASP A 10 -12.35 10.51 -35.61
N GLY A 11 -11.12 10.33 -35.11
CA GLY A 11 -10.71 9.15 -34.32
C GLY A 11 -11.05 9.31 -32.83
N PRO A 12 -11.05 8.22 -32.05
CA PRO A 12 -11.46 8.27 -30.65
C PRO A 12 -10.41 9.01 -29.80
N VAL A 13 -10.90 9.88 -28.90
CA VAL A 13 -10.09 10.54 -27.88
C VAL A 13 -9.55 9.49 -26.91
N THR A 14 -8.32 9.06 -27.10
CA THR A 14 -7.59 8.30 -26.10
C THR A 14 -7.18 9.27 -24.99
N SER A 15 -7.68 9.06 -23.78
CA SER A 15 -7.19 9.77 -22.60
C SER A 15 -5.74 9.32 -22.37
N SER A 16 -4.78 10.08 -22.90
CA SER A 16 -3.38 9.91 -22.57
C SER A 16 -3.22 10.30 -21.09
N ALA A 17 -3.33 9.32 -20.19
CA ALA A 17 -2.84 9.48 -18.83
C ALA A 17 -1.36 9.84 -18.96
N ARG A 18 -1.02 11.11 -18.70
CA ARG A 18 0.38 11.51 -18.58
C ARG A 18 1.01 10.59 -17.53
N PRO A 19 2.17 9.98 -17.79
CA PRO A 19 2.93 9.35 -16.73
C PRO A 19 3.09 10.40 -15.64
N ARG A 20 2.63 10.10 -14.42
CA ARG A 20 3.02 10.91 -13.27
C ARG A 20 4.54 10.92 -13.29
N PRO A 21 5.20 12.10 -13.27
CA PRO A 21 6.63 12.13 -13.01
C PRO A 21 6.86 11.28 -11.76
N ASP A 22 7.83 10.38 -11.81
CA ASP A 22 8.35 9.72 -10.62
C ASP A 22 8.81 10.84 -9.69
N ILE A 23 7.91 11.33 -8.82
CA ILE A 23 8.25 12.23 -7.75
C ILE A 23 8.91 11.32 -6.73
N PRO A 24 10.25 11.35 -6.58
CA PRO A 24 10.88 10.57 -5.53
C PRO A 24 10.23 10.98 -4.20
N PRO A 25 9.93 10.02 -3.31
CA PRO A 25 9.41 10.35 -1.98
C PRO A 25 10.34 11.37 -1.32
N PRO A 26 9.80 12.34 -0.54
CA PRO A 26 10.58 13.43 0.02
C PRO A 26 11.84 12.86 0.65
N ASP A 27 12.97 13.34 0.15
CA ASP A 27 14.30 12.77 0.33
C ASP A 27 14.48 12.22 1.74
N VAL A 28 14.72 10.93 1.87
CA VAL A 28 15.37 10.40 3.06
C VAL A 28 16.73 11.08 3.10
N VAL A 29 16.84 12.18 3.84
CA VAL A 29 18.06 12.99 3.91
C VAL A 29 19.15 12.08 4.46
N LYS A 30 20.05 11.67 3.58
CA LYS A 30 21.18 10.82 3.95
C LYS A 30 22.17 11.67 4.74
N THR A 31 22.02 11.67 6.05
CA THR A 31 22.89 12.43 6.97
C THR A 31 24.25 11.79 7.19
N ARG A 32 24.44 10.52 6.78
CA ARG A 32 25.74 9.86 6.81
C ARG A 32 26.50 10.18 5.51
N PRO A 33 27.65 10.87 5.57
CA PRO A 33 28.49 11.11 4.39
C PRO A 33 28.92 9.80 3.72
N ASP A 34 28.99 9.79 2.38
CA ASP A 34 29.27 8.59 1.59
C ASP A 34 30.66 7.99 1.87
N HIS A 35 31.65 8.85 2.16
CA HIS A 35 33.01 8.43 2.46
C HIS A 35 33.15 7.76 3.85
N ILE A 36 32.13 7.84 4.71
CA ILE A 36 32.13 7.20 6.03
C ILE A 36 31.51 5.80 5.92
N ASN A 37 32.38 4.81 5.77
CA ASN A 37 31.99 3.41 5.68
C ASN A 37 31.52 2.81 7.02
N THR A 38 31.97 3.36 8.16
CA THR A 38 31.63 2.86 9.49
C THR A 38 31.48 3.99 10.51
N LYS A 39 30.49 3.86 11.41
CA LYS A 39 30.32 4.71 12.60
C LYS A 39 30.84 4.03 13.88
N LYS A 40 31.43 2.84 13.75
CA LYS A 40 31.88 2.03 14.89
C LYS A 40 33.26 2.50 15.36
N GLY A 41 33.33 2.97 16.61
CA GLY A 41 34.59 3.28 17.28
C GLY A 41 35.42 2.02 17.59
N VAL A 42 36.73 2.20 17.79
CA VAL A 42 37.70 1.11 18.04
C VAL A 42 38.43 1.21 19.37
N SER A 43 38.29 2.32 20.09
CA SER A 43 38.97 2.56 21.37
C SER A 43 38.26 1.88 22.55
N GLY A 44 39.01 1.71 23.64
CA GLY A 44 38.48 1.18 24.91
C GLY A 44 38.46 -0.35 25.01
N GLN A 45 37.81 -0.85 26.06
CA GLN A 45 37.62 -2.28 26.30
C GLN A 45 36.20 -2.70 25.92
N LYS A 46 36.07 -3.90 25.33
CA LYS A 46 34.76 -4.47 25.00
C LYS A 46 34.03 -4.85 26.29
N VAL A 47 32.75 -4.50 26.35
CA VAL A 47 31.85 -4.87 27.44
C VAL A 47 30.59 -5.52 26.88
N ALA A 48 30.03 -6.47 27.62
CA ALA A 48 28.74 -7.07 27.28
C ALA A 48 27.62 -6.12 27.74
N LEU A 49 26.75 -5.74 26.83
CA LEU A 49 25.61 -4.87 27.10
C LEU A 49 24.32 -5.60 26.73
N GLN A 50 23.26 -5.27 27.45
CA GLN A 50 21.90 -5.64 27.10
C GLN A 50 21.13 -4.37 26.72
N ALA A 51 20.22 -4.51 25.77
CA ALA A 51 19.34 -3.42 25.37
C ALA A 51 17.90 -3.93 25.37
N ASN A 52 16.95 -3.03 25.63
CA ASN A 52 15.53 -3.34 25.54
C ASN A 52 15.05 -3.30 24.07
N TYR A 53 15.71 -4.10 23.24
CA TYR A 53 15.39 -4.27 21.82
C TYR A 53 15.21 -5.75 21.55
N PHE A 54 14.09 -6.10 20.94
CA PHE A 54 13.78 -7.46 20.53
C PHE A 54 13.92 -7.58 19.02
N ASN A 55 14.58 -8.64 18.55
CA ASN A 55 14.73 -8.89 17.12
C ASN A 55 13.38 -9.33 16.54
N LEU A 56 12.92 -8.58 15.53
CA LEU A 56 11.81 -9.02 14.71
C LEU A 56 12.35 -9.89 13.58
N ASN A 57 12.11 -11.20 13.65
CA ASN A 57 12.51 -12.13 12.60
C ASN A 57 11.59 -11.95 11.37
N THR A 58 12.06 -11.23 10.35
CA THR A 58 11.35 -11.06 9.09
C THR A 58 11.74 -12.13 8.07
N ARG A 59 10.84 -12.45 7.13
CA ARG A 59 11.22 -13.21 5.93
C ARG A 59 11.93 -12.28 4.94
N PRO A 60 13.01 -12.71 4.27
CA PRO A 60 13.81 -11.86 3.39
C PRO A 60 13.05 -11.27 2.18
N ASP A 61 11.94 -11.88 1.75
CA ASP A 61 11.18 -11.46 0.57
C ASP A 61 9.80 -10.85 0.90
N TRP A 62 9.63 -10.32 2.12
CA TRP A 62 8.35 -9.75 2.51
C TRP A 62 8.14 -8.37 1.87
N SER A 63 7.29 -8.33 0.84
CA SER A 63 6.79 -7.09 0.24
C SER A 63 5.34 -6.85 0.68
N LEU A 64 5.02 -5.60 0.99
CA LEU A 64 3.68 -5.16 1.32
C LEU A 64 3.09 -4.43 0.13
N TYR A 65 1.89 -4.83 -0.27
CA TYR A 65 1.21 -4.26 -1.41
C TYR A 65 0.14 -3.32 -0.91
N GLN A 66 0.20 -2.07 -1.38
CA GLN A 66 -0.74 -1.01 -1.04
C GLN A 66 -1.81 -0.92 -2.12
N TYR A 67 -3.06 -0.92 -1.68
CA TYR A 67 -4.24 -0.77 -2.51
C TYR A 67 -5.12 0.37 -2.00
N ARG A 68 -5.81 1.05 -2.92
CA ARG A 68 -6.91 1.95 -2.62
C ARG A 68 -8.22 1.18 -2.71
N VAL A 69 -9.08 1.35 -1.72
CA VAL A 69 -10.41 0.74 -1.67
C VAL A 69 -11.47 1.81 -1.85
N ASP A 70 -12.28 1.67 -2.90
CA ASP A 70 -13.44 2.51 -3.17
C ASP A 70 -14.72 1.68 -2.94
N PHE A 71 -15.81 2.31 -2.50
CA PHE A 71 -17.11 1.68 -2.26
C PHE A 71 -18.17 2.31 -3.17
N THR A 72 -19.12 1.52 -3.67
CA THR A 72 -20.27 2.03 -4.43
C THR A 72 -21.53 1.30 -3.96
N PRO A 73 -22.55 2.00 -3.43
CA PRO A 73 -22.60 3.44 -3.16
C PRO A 73 -21.50 3.92 -2.19
N ASP A 74 -21.21 5.22 -2.22
CA ASP A 74 -20.24 5.81 -1.29
C ASP A 74 -20.71 5.60 0.15
N GLU A 75 -19.78 5.20 1.01
CA GLU A 75 -19.97 5.08 2.45
C GLU A 75 -18.89 5.95 3.09
N ASP A 76 -19.20 6.64 4.18
CA ASP A 76 -18.23 7.51 4.87
C ASP A 76 -17.78 6.93 6.20
N ARG A 77 -18.61 6.07 6.81
CA ARG A 77 -18.33 5.51 8.14
C ARG A 77 -17.26 4.42 8.02
N THR A 78 -16.05 4.75 8.45
CA THR A 78 -14.90 3.81 8.48
C THR A 78 -15.21 2.49 9.17
N ALA A 79 -16.01 2.50 10.25
CA ALA A 79 -16.41 1.26 10.93
C ALA A 79 -17.24 0.33 10.03
N VAL A 80 -18.15 0.90 9.22
CA VAL A 80 -18.97 0.14 8.27
C VAL A 80 -18.10 -0.40 7.14
N LYS A 81 -17.23 0.43 6.56
CA LYS A 81 -16.25 -0.01 5.54
C LYS A 81 -15.41 -1.19 6.02
N LYS A 82 -14.89 -1.12 7.25
CA LYS A 82 -14.11 -2.20 7.86
C LYS A 82 -14.93 -3.48 8.03
N ARG A 83 -16.20 -3.37 8.42
CA ARG A 83 -17.10 -4.53 8.54
C ARG A 83 -17.38 -5.16 7.17
N LEU A 84 -17.64 -4.35 6.15
CA LEU A 84 -17.89 -4.79 4.78
C LEU A 84 -16.65 -5.47 4.18
N LEU A 85 -15.46 -4.93 4.40
CA LEU A 85 -14.24 -5.56 3.90
C LEU A 85 -13.95 -6.88 4.63
N ARG A 86 -14.26 -6.95 5.94
CA ARG A 86 -14.08 -8.16 6.76
C ARG A 86 -14.91 -9.35 6.27
N SER A 87 -16.10 -9.14 5.69
CA SER A 87 -16.87 -10.27 5.12
C SER A 87 -16.12 -10.97 3.97
N HIS A 88 -15.12 -10.31 3.39
CA HIS A 88 -14.28 -10.83 2.30
C HIS A 88 -12.88 -11.24 2.76
N GLU A 89 -12.65 -11.43 4.07
CA GLU A 89 -11.34 -11.82 4.64
C GLU A 89 -10.73 -13.07 3.98
N LYS A 90 -11.57 -14.04 3.57
CA LYS A 90 -11.10 -15.25 2.87
C LYS A 90 -10.44 -14.95 1.52
N VAL A 91 -10.87 -13.89 0.84
CA VAL A 91 -10.33 -13.47 -0.47
C VAL A 91 -9.08 -12.63 -0.29
N LEU A 92 -9.06 -11.76 0.73
CA LEU A 92 -7.94 -10.85 1.02
C LEU A 92 -6.77 -11.52 1.75
N GLY A 93 -7.03 -12.68 2.37
CA GLY A 93 -6.11 -13.36 3.28
C GLY A 93 -6.24 -12.84 4.72
N SER A 94 -5.77 -13.63 5.69
CA SER A 94 -5.90 -13.34 7.13
C SER A 94 -4.97 -12.23 7.65
N GLY A 95 -4.12 -11.65 6.80
CA GLY A 95 -3.06 -10.72 7.17
C GLY A 95 -3.15 -9.38 6.46
N TYR A 96 -4.26 -8.65 6.62
CA TYR A 96 -4.44 -7.33 6.02
C TYR A 96 -4.61 -6.20 7.04
N ILE A 97 -4.24 -4.99 6.63
CA ILE A 97 -4.46 -3.75 7.37
C ILE A 97 -5.29 -2.82 6.51
N PHE A 98 -6.43 -2.39 7.05
CA PHE A 98 -7.31 -1.44 6.37
C PHE A 98 -7.68 -0.30 7.31
N ASP A 99 -7.52 0.93 6.85
CA ASP A 99 -7.79 2.15 7.63
C ASP A 99 -9.12 2.84 7.27
N GLY A 100 -9.78 2.44 6.19
CA GLY A 100 -11.00 3.07 5.66
C GLY A 100 -10.86 3.53 4.20
N THR A 101 -9.63 3.67 3.71
CA THR A 101 -9.33 4.06 2.32
C THR A 101 -8.18 3.26 1.74
N VAL A 102 -7.15 2.98 2.53
CA VAL A 102 -5.95 2.25 2.12
C VAL A 102 -5.96 0.86 2.74
N LEU A 103 -5.67 -0.12 1.89
CA LEU A 103 -5.52 -1.53 2.24
C LEU A 103 -4.07 -1.95 2.01
N PHE A 104 -3.44 -2.52 3.04
CA PHE A 104 -2.16 -3.20 2.94
C PHE A 104 -2.37 -4.70 3.07
N VAL A 105 -1.78 -5.46 2.15
CA VAL A 105 -1.79 -6.92 2.15
C VAL A 105 -0.39 -7.46 1.91
N VAL A 106 -0.14 -8.67 2.38
CA VAL A 106 1.16 -9.36 2.26
C VAL A 106 1.30 -10.15 0.96
N THR A 107 0.21 -10.35 0.23
CA THR A 107 0.14 -11.07 -1.04
C THR A 107 -0.53 -10.20 -2.08
N ARG A 108 -0.02 -10.22 -3.33
CA ARG A 108 -0.69 -9.52 -4.43
C ARG A 108 -2.10 -10.08 -4.65
N LEU A 109 -3.06 -9.20 -4.80
CA LEU A 109 -4.44 -9.54 -5.09
C LEU A 109 -4.63 -9.67 -6.60
N HIS A 110 -5.30 -10.74 -7.02
CA HIS A 110 -5.68 -10.97 -8.41
C HIS A 110 -7.16 -11.35 -8.50
N PRO A 111 -7.90 -10.85 -9.51
CA PRO A 111 -7.48 -9.94 -10.60
C PRO A 111 -7.19 -8.50 -10.12
N GLU A 112 -6.56 -7.69 -10.97
CA GLU A 112 -6.20 -6.30 -10.69
C GLU A 112 -6.78 -5.36 -11.77
N PRO A 113 -7.75 -4.47 -11.47
CA PRO A 113 -8.37 -4.26 -10.16
C PRO A 113 -9.27 -5.42 -9.72
N MET A 114 -9.34 -5.66 -8.41
CA MET A 114 -10.24 -6.65 -7.82
C MET A 114 -11.57 -5.99 -7.48
N GLU A 115 -12.67 -6.64 -7.85
CA GLU A 115 -14.02 -6.22 -7.47
C GLU A 115 -14.68 -7.26 -6.58
N LEU A 116 -15.27 -6.81 -5.47
CA LEU A 116 -15.99 -7.64 -4.51
C LEU A 116 -17.40 -7.09 -4.35
N HIS A 117 -18.38 -8.00 -4.27
CA HIS A 117 -19.79 -7.64 -4.17
C HIS A 117 -20.37 -8.18 -2.86
N THR A 118 -20.99 -7.30 -2.08
CA THR A 118 -21.68 -7.66 -0.84
C THR A 118 -23.18 -7.72 -1.09
N LYS A 119 -23.79 -8.87 -0.79
CA LYS A 119 -25.23 -9.11 -0.94
C LYS A 119 -25.98 -8.89 0.38
N ASN A 120 -27.21 -8.38 0.30
CA ASN A 120 -28.13 -8.30 1.45
C ASN A 120 -28.88 -9.63 1.67
N GLU A 121 -29.70 -9.70 2.72
CA GLU A 121 -30.52 -10.89 3.04
C GLU A 121 -31.53 -11.25 1.93
N SER A 122 -31.88 -10.27 1.08
CA SER A 122 -32.75 -10.45 -0.08
C SER A 122 -32.02 -10.96 -1.32
N GLY A 123 -30.69 -11.11 -1.28
CA GLY A 123 -29.87 -11.62 -2.38
C GLY A 123 -29.38 -10.57 -3.38
N ASP A 124 -29.82 -9.32 -3.24
CA ASP A 124 -29.42 -8.21 -4.10
C ASP A 124 -28.04 -7.66 -3.69
N GLU A 125 -27.26 -7.26 -4.69
CA GLU A 125 -25.99 -6.57 -4.47
C GLU A 125 -26.26 -5.18 -3.88
N ASN A 126 -25.83 -4.98 -2.64
CA ASN A 126 -26.05 -3.71 -1.94
C ASN A 126 -24.83 -2.80 -2.06
N ILE A 127 -23.62 -3.37 -2.11
CA ILE A 127 -22.37 -2.60 -2.14
C ILE A 127 -21.34 -3.32 -3.01
N ARG A 128 -20.77 -2.58 -3.96
CA ARG A 128 -19.58 -2.96 -4.72
C ARG A 128 -18.34 -2.33 -4.10
N ILE A 129 -17.30 -3.14 -3.89
CA ILE A 129 -16.02 -2.74 -3.33
C ILE A 129 -14.97 -2.92 -4.44
N THR A 130 -14.31 -1.84 -4.84
CA THR A 130 -13.26 -1.87 -5.87
C THR A 130 -11.90 -1.66 -5.21
N ILE A 131 -10.99 -2.60 -5.40
CA ILE A 131 -9.64 -2.60 -4.83
C ILE A 131 -8.65 -2.37 -5.97
N LYS A 132 -8.01 -1.20 -5.97
CA LYS A 132 -7.09 -0.76 -7.02
C LYS A 132 -5.66 -0.71 -6.49
N PRO A 133 -4.66 -1.13 -7.27
CA PRO A 133 -3.25 -1.00 -6.90
C PRO A 133 -2.92 0.48 -6.68
N ALA A 134 -2.21 0.76 -5.59
CA ALA A 134 -1.73 2.10 -5.27
C ALA A 134 -0.20 2.17 -5.27
N GLY A 135 0.49 1.08 -4.91
CA GLY A 135 1.94 0.96 -4.97
C GLY A 135 2.48 -0.21 -4.15
N ASP A 136 3.79 -0.43 -4.26
CA ASP A 136 4.51 -1.44 -3.49
C ASP A 136 5.32 -0.74 -2.38
N LEU A 137 5.23 -1.26 -1.16
CA LEU A 137 5.91 -0.70 -0.01
C LEU A 137 7.24 -1.40 0.23
N VAL A 138 8.33 -0.70 -0.10
CA VAL A 138 9.71 -1.20 0.01
C VAL A 138 10.33 -0.76 1.34
N MET A 139 11.24 -1.57 1.89
CA MET A 139 12.05 -1.19 3.04
C MET A 139 12.80 0.13 2.76
N GLY A 140 12.56 1.14 3.59
CA GLY A 140 13.12 2.48 3.44
C GLY A 140 12.10 3.56 3.06
N ASP A 141 10.89 3.17 2.65
CA ASP A 141 9.79 4.14 2.49
C ASP A 141 9.25 4.57 3.87
N HIS A 142 8.83 5.83 3.98
CA HIS A 142 8.24 6.42 5.19
C HIS A 142 6.97 5.66 5.60
N ASN A 143 6.19 5.22 4.62
CA ASN A 143 4.98 4.44 4.85
C ASN A 143 5.28 3.07 5.51
N TYR A 144 6.51 2.55 5.40
CA TYR A 144 6.92 1.28 6.01
C TYR A 144 6.94 1.38 7.53
N LEU A 145 7.49 2.47 8.08
CA LEU A 145 7.48 2.73 9.52
C LEU A 145 6.07 2.99 10.04
N GLN A 146 5.24 3.72 9.29
CA GLN A 146 3.84 3.96 9.67
C GLN A 146 3.07 2.64 9.79
N LEU A 147 3.23 1.75 8.80
CA LEU A 147 2.62 0.43 8.83
C LEU A 147 3.12 -0.39 10.02
N PHE A 148 4.43 -0.40 10.26
CA PHE A 148 5.01 -1.12 11.40
C PHE A 148 4.39 -0.64 12.73
N ASN A 149 4.22 0.67 12.88
CA ASN A 149 3.54 1.25 14.04
C ASN A 149 2.06 0.83 14.14
N ILE A 150 1.37 0.59 13.03
CA ILE A 150 -0.02 0.09 13.04
C ILE A 150 -0.04 -1.39 13.45
N VAL A 151 0.84 -2.22 12.89
CA VAL A 151 0.96 -3.65 13.25
C VAL A 151 1.27 -3.79 14.74
N MET A 152 2.30 -3.10 15.21
CA MET A 152 2.72 -3.17 16.62
C MET A 152 1.62 -2.72 17.56
N ARG A 153 0.89 -1.65 17.24
CA ARG A 153 -0.28 -1.22 18.03
C ARG A 153 -1.36 -2.29 18.10
N LYS A 154 -1.74 -2.89 16.96
CA LYS A 154 -2.72 -3.99 16.96
C LYS A 154 -2.28 -5.20 17.79
N CYS A 155 -0.99 -5.56 17.75
CA CYS A 155 -0.46 -6.65 18.55
C CYS A 155 -0.49 -6.34 20.06
N LEU A 156 -0.25 -5.08 20.43
CA LEU A 156 -0.28 -4.62 21.82
C LEU A 156 -1.70 -4.40 22.34
N ASP A 157 -2.63 -3.95 21.51
CA ASP A 157 -4.04 -3.73 21.89
C ASP A 157 -4.79 -5.05 22.17
N GLY A 158 -4.24 -6.19 21.74
CA GLY A 158 -4.77 -7.53 21.97
C GLY A 158 -4.17 -8.27 23.18
N LEU A 159 -3.22 -7.64 23.90
CA LEU A 159 -2.66 -8.09 25.18
C LEU A 159 -3.43 -7.47 26.35
#